data_AF-A0A3N5SL94-F1
#
_entry.id   AF-A0A3N5SL94-F1
#
_cell.length_a   1.000
_cell.length_b   1.000
_cell.length_c   1.000
_cell.angle_alpha   90.00
_cell.angle_beta   90.00
_cell.angle_gamma   90.00
#
_symmetry.space_group_name_H-M   'P 1'
#
loop_
_entity.id
_entity.type
_entity.pdbx_description
1 polymer ?
#
loop_
_entity_poly.entity_id
_entity_poly.type
_entity_poly.pdbx_seq_one_letter_code
_entity_poly.pdbx_strand_id
1 'polypeptide(L)' 'MAVAHQLTPQLKLLRLSGILETLDTRQRQAVDEQWSYLDFLERLLQDEVERRAQKQLDLRVRRAGLNTQKTLDNF' A
#
# COMPACT_ATOMS: atom_id res chain seq x y z
N MET A 1 11.78 -20.71 -0.59
CA MET A 1 11.29 -19.35 -0.88
C MET A 1 11.71 -18.92 -2.29
N ALA A 2 11.06 -19.46 -3.33
CA ALA A 2 11.39 -19.16 -4.73
C ALA A 2 10.29 -18.36 -5.47
N VAL A 3 9.04 -18.44 -5.01
CA VAL A 3 7.88 -17.84 -5.67
C VAL A 3 7.89 -16.30 -5.58
N ALA A 4 8.26 -15.73 -4.43
CA ALA A 4 8.33 -14.27 -4.25
C ALA A 4 9.31 -13.58 -5.22
N HIS A 5 10.40 -14.27 -5.59
CA HIS A 5 11.41 -13.70 -6.49
C HIS A 5 10.94 -13.66 -7.96
N GLN A 6 10.13 -14.63 -8.39
CA GLN A 6 9.51 -14.63 -9.73
C GLN A 6 8.37 -13.62 -9.87
N LEU A 7 7.67 -13.31 -8.77
CA LEU A 7 6.62 -12.30 -8.75
C LEU A 7 7.16 -10.87 -8.77
N THR A 8 8.40 -10.65 -8.30
CA THR A 8 9.03 -9.33 -8.23
C THR A 8 9.05 -8.57 -9.57
N PRO A 9 9.51 -9.15 -10.70
CA PRO A 9 9.48 -8.46 -11.99
C PRO A 9 8.05 -8.21 -12.52
N GLN A 10 7.12 -9.14 -12.29
CA GLN A 10 5.72 -9.01 -12.72
C GLN A 10 4.99 -7.92 -11.93
N LEU A 11 5.20 -7.86 -10.61
CA LEU A 11 4.65 -6.83 -9.73
C LEU A 11 5.24 -5.45 -10.05
N LYS A 12 6.53 -5.37 -10.42
CA LYS A 12 7.12 -4.12 -10.93
C LYS A 12 6.48 -3.66 -12.25
N LEU A 13 6.25 -4.57 -13.20
CA LEU A 13 5.56 -4.28 -14.46
C LEU A 13 4.15 -3.74 -14.23
N LEU A 14 3.41 -4.33 -13.29
CA LEU A 14 2.06 -3.92 -12.91
C LEU A 14 2.04 -2.70 -11.97
N ARG A 15 3.20 -2.15 -11.61
CA ARG A 15 3.37 -1.05 -10.64
C ARG A 15 2.83 -1.37 -9.24
N LEU A 16 2.73 -2.65 -8.89
CA LEU A 16 2.26 -3.22 -7.63
C LEU A 16 3.41 -3.40 -6.65
N SER A 17 4.27 -2.38 -6.52
CA SER A 17 5.45 -2.48 -5.65
C SER A 17 5.09 -2.37 -4.17
N GLY A 18 3.92 -1.81 -3.81
CA GLY A 18 3.46 -1.77 -2.42
C GLY A 18 3.09 -3.13 -1.88
N ILE A 19 2.48 -3.96 -2.73
CA ILE A 19 2.16 -5.35 -2.41
C ILE A 19 3.40 -6.15 -2.03
N LEU A 20 4.58 -5.91 -2.63
CA LEU A 20 5.79 -6.65 -2.25
C LEU A 20 6.18 -6.44 -0.78
N GLU A 21 5.94 -5.25 -0.22
CA GLU A 21 6.25 -4.95 1.18
C GLU A 21 5.22 -5.53 2.14
N THR A 22 3.95 -5.68 1.70
CA THR A 22 2.85 -6.18 2.53
C THR A 22 2.49 -7.65 2.27
N LEU A 23 3.05 -8.27 1.23
CA LEU A 23 2.75 -9.65 0.83
C LEU A 23 3.07 -10.63 1.97
N ASP A 24 4.28 -10.57 2.53
CA ASP A 24 4.71 -11.48 3.59
C ASP A 24 3.87 -11.34 4.86
N THR A 25 3.50 -10.11 5.22
CA THR A 25 2.67 -9.85 6.42
C THR A 25 1.23 -10.30 6.19
N ARG A 26 0.63 -9.98 5.04
CA ARG A 26 -0.71 -10.43 4.65
C ARG A 26 -0.78 -11.95 4.48
N GLN A 27 0.28 -12.58 3.99
CA GLN A 27 0.33 -14.04 3.81
C GLN A 27 0.34 -14.76 5.17
N ARG A 28 1.05 -14.23 6.17
CA ARG A 28 0.97 -14.77 7.54
C ARG A 28 -0.41 -14.58 8.14
N GLN A 29 -0.97 -13.37 8.03
CA GLN A 29 -2.34 -13.09 8.49
C GLN A 29 -3.39 -13.99 7.83
N ALA A 30 -3.28 -14.24 6.53
CA ALA A 30 -4.19 -15.12 5.82
C ALA A 30 -4.11 -16.59 6.31
N VAL A 31 -2.92 -17.04 6.71
CA VAL A 31 -2.74 -18.38 7.29
C VAL A 31 -3.31 -18.42 8.71
N ASP A 32 -3.04 -17.40 9.52
CA ASP A 32 -3.48 -17.33 10.91
C ASP A 32 -5.00 -17.16 11.04
N GLU A 33 -5.59 -16.32 10.18
CA GLU A 33 -7.03 -16.03 10.15
C GLU A 33 -7.80 -16.92 9.14
N GLN A 34 -7.12 -17.90 8.52
CA GLN A 34 -7.68 -18.84 7.55
C GLN A 34 -8.52 -18.19 6.44
N TRP A 35 -8.00 -17.11 5.85
CA TRP A 35 -8.70 -16.41 4.76
C TRP A 35 -8.88 -17.30 3.53
N SER A 36 -9.98 -17.10 2.81
CA SER A 36 -10.09 -17.67 1.48
C SER A 36 -9.11 -16.99 0.52
N TYR A 37 -8.74 -17.67 -0.57
CA TYR A 37 -7.89 -17.09 -1.61
C TYR A 37 -8.47 -15.81 -2.22
N LEU A 38 -9.80 -15.71 -2.27
CA LEU A 38 -10.52 -14.51 -2.74
C LEU A 38 -10.38 -13.36 -1.74
N ASP A 39 -10.58 -13.61 -0.45
CA ASP A 39 -10.44 -12.59 0.60
C ASP A 39 -9.00 -12.07 0.67
N PHE A 40 -8.01 -12.96 0.52
CA PHE A 40 -6.61 -12.58 0.47
C PHE A 40 -6.32 -11.67 -0.73
N LEU A 41 -6.82 -12.03 -1.92
CA LEU A 41 -6.63 -11.21 -3.12
C LEU A 41 -7.33 -9.86 -3.00
N GLU A 42 -8.55 -9.82 -2.47
CA GLU A 42 -9.31 -8.59 -2.25
C GLU A 42 -8.58 -7.63 -1.30
N ARG A 43 -8.14 -8.12 -0.14
CA ARG A 43 -7.40 -7.31 0.85
C ARG A 43 -6.08 -6.79 0.27
N LEU A 44 -5.38 -7.63 -0.49
CA LEU A 44 -4.11 -7.27 -1.11
C LEU A 44 -4.28 -6.19 -2.20
N LEU A 45 -5.39 -6.23 -2.94
CA LEU A 45 -5.74 -5.16 -3.89
C LEU A 45 -6.16 -3.87 -3.19
N GLN A 46 -6.95 -3.97 -2.11
CA GLN A 46 -7.36 -2.81 -1.30
C GLN A 46 -6.14 -2.06 -0.76
N ASP A 47 -5.17 -2.77 -0.17
CA ASP A 47 -3.93 -2.18 0.35
C ASP A 47 -3.18 -1.34 -0.70
N GLU A 48 -3.07 -1.85 -1.94
CA GLU A 48 -2.37 -1.13 -3.00
C GLU A 48 -3.15 0.10 -3.49
N VAL A 49 -4.47 0.00 -3.57
CA VAL A 49 -5.34 1.13 -3.92
C VAL A 49 -5.24 2.22 -2.86
N GLU A 50 -5.32 1.86 -1.58
CA GLU A 50 -5.18 2.79 -0.45
C GLU A 50 -3.80 3.43 -0.44
N ARG A 51 -2.73 2.65 -0.62
CA ARG A 51 -1.36 3.17 -0.69
C ARG A 51 -1.19 4.16 -1.84
N ARG A 52 -1.81 3.90 -2.99
CA ARG A 52 -1.77 4.79 -4.15
C ARG A 52 -2.54 6.08 -3.88
N ALA A 53 -3.71 5.98 -3.26
CA ALA A 53 -4.52 7.13 -2.86
C ALA A 53 -3.75 8.00 -1.86
N GLN A 54 -3.15 7.39 -0.82
CA GLN A 54 -2.33 8.08 0.17
C GLN A 54 -1.14 8.80 -0.47
N LYS A 55 -0.41 8.13 -1.38
CA LYS A 55 0.73 8.75 -2.08
C LYS A 55 0.30 9.93 -2.96
N GLN A 56 -0.85 9.82 -3.62
CA GLN A 56 -1.42 10.93 -4.40
C GLN A 56 -1.83 12.10 -3.49
N LEU A 57 -2.43 11.79 -2.35
CA LEU A 57 -2.81 12.79 -1.35
C LEU A 57 -1.58 13.48 -0.79
N ASP A 58 -0.55 12.75 -0.36
CA ASP A 58 0.71 13.30 0.14
C ASP A 58 1.40 14.19 -0.90
N LEU A 59 1.42 13.78 -2.17
CA LEU A 59 1.96 14.60 -3.26
C LEU A 59 1.15 15.89 -3.45
N ARG A 60 -0.19 15.82 -3.37
CA ARG A 60 -1.06 17.00 -3.45
C ARG A 60 -0.85 17.93 -2.26
N VAL A 61 -0.78 17.40 -1.04
CA VAL A 61 -0.50 18.18 0.18
C VAL A 61 0.86 18.86 0.10
N ARG A 62 1.91 18.13 -0.30
CA ARG A 62 3.26 18.70 -0.50
C ARG A 62 3.28 19.79 -1.57
N ARG A 63 2.56 19.59 -2.69
CA ARG A 63 2.47 20.57 -3.78
C ARG A 63 1.61 21.78 -3.43
N ALA A 64 0.61 21.62 -2.57
CA ALA A 64 -0.25 22.71 -2.14
C ALA A 64 0.49 23.75 -1.29
N GLY A 65 1.74 23.48 -0.85
CA GLY A 65 2.53 24.43 -0.08
C GLY A 65 1.88 24.81 1.25
N LEU A 66 0.94 23.97 1.73
CA LEU A 66 0.24 24.19 2.99
C LEU A 66 1.28 24.08 4.12
N ASN A 67 1.73 25.25 4.59
CA ASN A 67 2.45 25.38 5.85
C ASN A 67 1.49 24.92 6.96
N THR A 68 1.53 23.64 7.30
CA THR A 68 0.77 23.03 8.40
C THR A 68 1.17 23.59 9.79
N GLN A 69 2.11 24.55 9.83
CA GLN A 69 2.57 25.28 11.02
C GLN A 69 1.94 26.67 11.18
N LYS A 70 0.87 27.02 10.46
CA LYS A 70 0.05 28.18 10.83
C LYS A 70 -1.15 27.73 11.64
N THR A 71 -0.91 27.48 12.92
CA THR A 71 -1.96 27.45 13.94
C THR A 71 -2.67 28.80 13.98
N LEU A 72 -3.98 28.81 14.25
CA LEU A 72 -4.83 29.99 14.45
C LEU A 72 -4.46 30.83 15.70
N ASP A 73 -3.28 30.61 16.28
CA ASP A 73 -2.78 31.32 17.47
C ASP A 73 -2.05 32.63 17.12
N ASN A 74 -1.98 32.97 15.82
CA ASN A 74 -1.20 34.10 15.31
C ASN A 74 -2.06 35.21 14.65
N PHE A 75 -3.36 35.26 14.96
CA PHE A 75 -4.24 36.38 14.60
C PHE A 75 -4.50 37.29 15.79
#